data_AF-A0A7S1XGM3-F1
#
_entry.id   AF-A0A7S1XGM3-F1
#
_cell.length_a   1.000
_cell.length_b   1.000
_cell.length_c   1.000
_cell.angle_alpha   90.00
_cell.angle_beta   90.00
_cell.angle_gamma   90.00
#
_symmetry.space_group_name_H-M   'P 1'
#
loop_
_entity.id
_entity.type
_entity.pdbx_description
1 polymer ?
#
loop_
_entity_poly.entity_id
_entity_poly.type
_entity_poly.pdbx_seq_one_letter_code
_entity_poly.pdbx_strand_id
1 'polypeptide(L)'
;EVSSKSCEDLGWHRARNFGSFEVCASSTEADGTCPVPLAYSDAAKFCAKQGARVCTAYELQSDEARQSGCNLEAKRVWTSSPCASSAHLTAAGGKDEKNLIVWRCSSNLAKYPVRCCADFENVIRTQGRNQTIPNSPLTQGLSLLI
;
A
#
# COMPACT_ATOMS: atom_id res chain seq x y z
N GLU A 1 7.68 -2.75 -3.79
CA GLU A 1 7.12 -3.61 -4.86
C GLU A 1 5.73 -3.12 -5.20
N VAL A 2 5.29 -3.33 -6.44
CA VAL A 2 3.92 -3.03 -6.91
C VAL A 2 3.02 -4.25 -6.69
N SER A 3 1.73 -4.03 -6.44
CA SER A 3 0.74 -5.11 -6.33
C SER A 3 0.51 -5.82 -7.67
N SER A 4 0.04 -7.07 -7.60
CA SER A 4 -0.23 -7.87 -8.81
C SER A 4 -1.61 -7.61 -9.43
N LYS A 5 -2.52 -7.02 -8.66
CA LYS A 5 -3.81 -6.51 -9.13
C LYS A 5 -3.93 -5.03 -8.78
N SER A 6 -4.63 -4.29 -9.63
CA SER A 6 -4.93 -2.90 -9.39
C SER A 6 -6.08 -2.70 -8.40
N CYS A 7 -6.22 -1.49 -7.87
CA CYS A 7 -7.40 -1.11 -7.08
C CYS A 7 -8.73 -1.37 -7.79
N GLU A 8 -8.76 -1.21 -9.12
CA GLU A 8 -9.93 -1.49 -9.94
C GLU A 8 -10.23 -2.99 -10.01
N ASP A 9 -9.21 -3.81 -10.25
CA ASP A 9 -9.36 -5.27 -10.32
C ASP A 9 -9.81 -5.88 -8.97
N LEU A 10 -9.51 -5.19 -7.86
CA LEU A 10 -9.90 -5.58 -6.50
C LEU A 10 -11.23 -4.98 -6.05
N GLY A 11 -11.79 -4.01 -6.77
CA GLY A 11 -12.97 -3.26 -6.34
C GLY A 11 -12.72 -2.38 -5.09
N TRP A 12 -11.47 -2.06 -4.78
CA TRP A 12 -11.08 -1.32 -3.56
C TRP A 12 -11.15 0.20 -3.79
N HIS A 13 -12.29 0.71 -4.25
CA HIS A 13 -12.43 2.11 -4.65
C HIS A 13 -12.52 3.10 -3.47
N ARG A 14 -12.64 2.62 -2.23
CA ARG A 14 -12.79 3.48 -1.03
C ARG A 14 -11.59 4.39 -0.79
N ALA A 15 -10.41 4.03 -1.30
CA ALA A 15 -9.21 4.83 -1.16
C ALA A 15 -9.25 6.16 -1.93
N ARG A 16 -10.12 6.35 -2.93
CA ARG A 16 -10.27 7.67 -3.58
C ARG A 16 -10.71 8.78 -2.61
N ASN A 17 -11.20 8.41 -1.43
CA ASN A 17 -11.64 9.35 -0.40
C ASN A 17 -10.56 9.63 0.66
N PHE A 18 -9.50 8.81 0.75
CA PHE A 18 -8.52 8.86 1.84
C PHE A 18 -7.11 8.54 1.32
N GLY A 19 -6.11 9.33 1.71
CA GLY A 19 -4.76 9.17 1.21
C GLY A 19 -4.59 9.71 -0.21
N SER A 20 -3.98 8.92 -1.10
CA SER A 20 -3.71 9.29 -2.50
C SER A 20 -4.63 8.56 -3.47
N PHE A 21 -4.62 8.98 -4.74
CA PHE A 21 -5.34 8.26 -5.80
C PHE A 21 -4.56 7.03 -6.33
N GLU A 22 -3.33 6.84 -5.86
CA GLU A 22 -2.38 5.87 -6.42
C GLU A 22 -2.40 4.53 -5.69
N VAL A 23 -2.90 4.51 -4.44
CA VAL A 23 -2.91 3.33 -3.58
C VAL A 23 -4.31 3.17 -3.00
N CYS A 24 -4.71 1.92 -2.80
CA CYS A 24 -5.88 1.56 -2.02
C CYS A 24 -5.55 0.46 -1.04
N ALA A 25 -6.39 0.29 -0.02
CA ALA A 25 -6.18 -0.75 0.97
C ALA A 25 -7.46 -1.51 1.34
N SER A 26 -7.24 -2.73 1.84
CA SER A 26 -8.20 -3.55 2.56
C SER A 26 -7.51 -4.30 3.70
N SER A 27 -8.29 -4.71 4.69
CA SER A 27 -7.82 -5.55 5.80
C SER A 27 -8.64 -6.83 5.96
N THR A 28 -9.61 -7.06 5.08
CA THR A 28 -10.49 -8.22 5.11
C THR A 28 -10.17 -9.17 3.96
N GLU A 29 -10.57 -10.42 4.10
CA GLU A 29 -10.81 -11.31 2.96
C GLU A 29 -11.97 -10.77 2.08
N ALA A 30 -12.18 -11.38 0.92
CA ALA A 30 -13.26 -11.01 -0.01
C ALA A 30 -14.68 -11.16 0.58
N ASP A 31 -14.86 -12.03 1.59
CA ASP A 31 -16.12 -12.22 2.31
C ASP A 31 -16.30 -11.24 3.49
N GLY A 32 -15.35 -10.33 3.71
CA GLY A 32 -15.36 -9.37 4.81
C GLY A 32 -14.73 -9.89 6.11
N THR A 33 -14.24 -11.13 6.16
CA THR A 33 -13.60 -11.71 7.35
C THR A 33 -12.27 -11.03 7.66
N CYS A 34 -12.05 -10.70 8.95
CA CYS A 34 -10.78 -10.15 9.42
C CYS A 34 -9.79 -11.26 9.78
N PRO A 35 -8.55 -11.23 9.28
CA PRO A 35 -7.53 -12.19 9.68
C PRO A 35 -7.14 -11.97 11.15
N VAL A 36 -6.87 -13.07 11.85
CA VAL A 36 -6.17 -13.00 13.15
C VAL A 36 -4.75 -12.44 12.96
N PRO A 37 -4.07 -11.95 14.01
CA PRO A 37 -2.67 -11.53 13.90
C PRO A 37 -1.74 -12.64 13.36
N LEU A 38 -0.90 -12.29 12.38
CA LEU A 38 -0.06 -13.23 11.63
C LEU A 38 1.43 -12.90 11.78
N ALA A 39 2.28 -13.92 11.59
CA ALA A 39 3.70 -13.70 11.32
C ALA A 39 3.88 -12.94 9.99
N TYR A 40 5.00 -12.24 9.81
CA TYR A 40 5.17 -11.38 8.63
C TYR A 40 5.03 -12.17 7.31
N SER A 41 5.60 -13.36 7.22
CA SER A 41 5.49 -14.20 6.02
C SER A 41 4.06 -14.58 5.68
N ASP A 42 3.22 -14.81 6.69
CA ASP A 42 1.83 -15.20 6.50
C ASP A 42 0.96 -13.97 6.21
N ALA A 43 1.26 -12.83 6.82
CA ALA A 43 0.67 -11.54 6.47
C ALA A 43 0.96 -11.16 5.01
N ALA A 44 2.19 -11.38 4.54
CA ALA A 44 2.56 -11.16 3.14
C ALA A 44 1.79 -12.09 2.19
N LYS A 45 1.70 -13.39 2.52
CA LYS A 45 0.91 -14.36 1.74
C LYS A 45 -0.58 -14.01 1.73
N PHE A 46 -1.12 -13.53 2.85
CA PHE A 46 -2.52 -13.10 2.96
C PHE A 46 -2.83 -11.96 1.97
N CYS A 47 -1.97 -10.94 1.89
CA CYS A 47 -2.15 -9.87 0.91
C CYS A 47 -1.93 -10.37 -0.53
N ALA A 48 -0.88 -11.17 -0.75
CA ALA A 48 -0.55 -11.69 -2.09
C ALA A 48 -1.66 -12.57 -2.68
N LYS A 49 -2.33 -13.39 -1.86
CA LYS A 49 -3.49 -14.22 -2.26
C LYS A 49 -4.62 -13.39 -2.88
N GLN A 50 -4.78 -12.15 -2.41
CA GLN A 50 -5.80 -11.24 -2.92
C GLN A 50 -5.33 -10.50 -4.18
N GLY A 51 -4.03 -10.49 -4.46
CA GLY A 51 -3.40 -9.69 -5.50
C GLY A 51 -2.82 -8.36 -4.99
N ALA A 52 -2.75 -8.19 -3.68
CA ALA A 52 -2.23 -7.02 -2.99
C ALA A 52 -0.85 -7.29 -2.37
N ARG A 53 -0.30 -6.29 -1.70
CA ARG A 53 0.95 -6.35 -0.94
C ARG A 53 0.72 -5.83 0.49
N VAL A 54 1.63 -6.10 1.41
CA VAL A 54 1.58 -5.43 2.73
C VAL A 54 1.85 -3.94 2.52
N CYS A 55 1.04 -3.08 3.12
CA CYS A 55 1.24 -1.63 3.03
C CYS A 55 2.63 -1.21 3.55
N THR A 56 3.24 -0.20 2.94
CA THR A 56 4.48 0.37 3.46
C THR A 56 4.21 1.21 4.70
N ALA A 57 5.24 1.48 5.50
CA ALA A 57 5.09 2.34 6.66
C ALA A 57 4.71 3.79 6.28
N TYR A 58 5.10 4.24 5.08
CA TYR A 58 4.73 5.56 4.56
C TYR A 58 3.28 5.60 4.09
N GLU A 59 2.77 4.57 3.41
CA GLU A 59 1.35 4.48 3.03
C GLU A 59 0.41 4.58 4.23
N LEU A 60 0.76 3.94 5.34
CA LEU A 60 -0.02 4.06 6.58
C LEU A 60 0.02 5.49 7.16
N GLN A 61 1.14 6.21 7.02
CA GLN A 61 1.23 7.62 7.41
C GLN A 61 0.53 8.57 6.43
N SER A 62 0.38 8.16 5.18
CA SER A 62 -0.39 8.86 4.16
C SER A 62 -1.89 8.61 4.25
N ASP A 63 -2.33 7.77 5.20
CA ASP A 63 -3.75 7.45 5.45
C ASP A 63 -4.40 6.52 4.41
N GLU A 64 -3.60 5.81 3.61
CA GLU A 64 -4.08 4.91 2.52
C GLU A 64 -4.96 3.77 3.03
N ALA A 65 -4.84 3.42 4.32
CA ALA A 65 -5.59 2.34 4.96
C ALA A 65 -6.76 2.80 5.82
N ARG A 66 -7.14 4.09 5.77
CA ARG A 66 -8.27 4.59 6.55
C ARG A 66 -9.56 3.87 6.17
N GLN A 67 -10.29 3.41 7.19
CA GLN A 67 -11.59 2.74 7.03
C GLN A 67 -11.54 1.53 6.08
N SER A 68 -10.38 0.90 5.92
CA SER A 68 -10.20 -0.26 5.04
C SER A 68 -10.66 -1.59 5.67
N GLY A 69 -11.37 -1.53 6.81
CA GLY A 69 -11.93 -2.67 7.53
C GLY A 69 -11.19 -3.03 8.83
N CYS A 70 -11.77 -3.96 9.59
CA CYS A 70 -11.17 -4.59 10.78
C CYS A 70 -10.78 -3.70 11.98
N ASN A 71 -11.17 -2.42 11.99
CA ASN A 71 -10.95 -1.48 13.11
C ASN A 71 -9.48 -1.46 13.59
N LEU A 72 -8.54 -1.41 12.63
CA LEU A 72 -7.10 -1.49 12.89
C LEU A 72 -6.42 -0.12 13.04
N GLU A 73 -7.16 0.98 12.95
CA GLU A 73 -6.64 2.35 12.97
C GLU A 73 -5.75 2.59 14.21
N ALA A 74 -6.20 2.17 15.39
CA ALA A 74 -5.47 2.28 16.66
C ALA A 74 -4.71 1.00 17.05
N LYS A 75 -4.36 0.15 16.07
CA LYS A 75 -3.59 -1.07 16.30
C LYS A 75 -2.20 -0.95 15.68
N ARG A 76 -1.22 -1.64 16.28
CA ARG A 76 0.08 -1.85 15.65
C ARG A 76 -0.05 -2.92 14.57
N VAL A 77 0.29 -2.60 13.34
CA VAL A 77 0.18 -3.50 12.17
C VAL A 77 1.53 -3.72 11.50
N TRP A 78 1.64 -4.79 10.73
CA TRP A 78 2.78 -5.02 9.85
C TRP A 78 2.88 -3.98 8.74
N THR A 79 4.13 -3.68 8.33
CA THR A 79 4.44 -2.92 7.13
C THR A 79 5.44 -3.68 6.26
N SER A 80 5.46 -3.44 4.96
CA SER A 80 6.43 -4.03 4.03
C SER A 80 7.82 -3.38 4.09
N SER A 81 8.05 -2.44 5.00
CA SER A 81 9.33 -1.74 5.13
C SER A 81 10.32 -2.58 5.94
N PRO A 82 11.37 -3.16 5.33
CA PRO A 82 12.35 -3.96 6.06
C PRO A 82 13.21 -3.07 6.96
N CYS A 83 13.68 -3.63 8.07
CA CYS A 83 14.59 -2.95 9.00
C CYS A 83 15.77 -3.81 9.47
N ALA A 84 15.69 -5.13 9.26
CA ALA A 84 16.82 -6.07 9.40
C ALA A 84 16.54 -7.34 8.57
N SER A 85 17.52 -8.25 8.48
CA SER A 85 17.42 -9.47 7.65
C SER A 85 16.23 -10.39 7.99
N SER A 86 15.70 -10.32 9.21
CA SER A 86 14.52 -11.09 9.63
C SER A 86 13.53 -10.23 10.42
N ALA A 87 13.44 -8.94 10.07
CA ALA A 87 12.56 -8.00 10.73
C ALA A 87 11.99 -6.96 9.75
N HIS A 88 10.75 -6.58 10.01
CA HIS A 88 10.07 -5.50 9.31
C HIS A 88 9.58 -4.45 10.31
N LEU A 89 9.39 -3.24 9.82
CA LEU A 89 8.75 -2.19 10.61
C LEU A 89 7.29 -2.57 10.88
N THR A 90 6.86 -2.26 12.09
CA THR A 90 5.45 -2.19 12.47
C THR A 90 5.12 -0.75 12.82
N ALA A 91 3.90 -0.32 12.51
CA ALA A 91 3.44 1.06 12.68
C ALA A 91 1.98 1.10 13.14
N ALA A 92 1.47 2.30 13.44
CA ALA A 92 0.04 2.55 13.56
C ALA A 92 -0.71 2.09 12.29
N GLY A 93 -1.86 1.44 12.46
CA GLY A 93 -2.71 1.01 11.34
C GLY A 93 -3.56 2.11 10.73
N GLY A 94 -3.59 3.30 11.34
CA GLY A 94 -4.17 4.53 10.82
C GLY A 94 -3.28 5.73 11.16
N LYS A 95 -3.35 6.78 10.33
CA LYS A 95 -2.49 7.96 10.43
C LYS A 95 -2.63 8.71 11.76
N ASP A 96 -3.84 8.78 12.31
CA ASP A 96 -4.14 9.57 13.52
C ASP A 96 -3.33 9.08 14.73
N GLU A 97 -2.96 7.80 14.73
CA GLU A 97 -2.33 7.10 15.86
C GLU A 97 -0.80 7.04 15.73
N LYS A 98 -0.23 7.67 14.70
CA LYS A 98 1.21 7.60 14.37
C LYS A 98 2.15 8.10 15.46
N ASN A 99 1.68 9.06 16.29
CA ASN A 99 2.48 9.64 17.37
C ASN A 99 2.49 8.76 18.63
N LEU A 100 1.47 7.92 18.82
CA LEU A 100 1.37 6.98 19.95
C LEU A 100 1.97 5.63 19.59
N ILE A 101 1.69 5.13 18.38
CA ILE A 101 2.19 3.87 17.86
C ILE A 101 3.27 4.15 16.82
N VAL A 102 4.43 4.59 17.32
CA VAL A 102 5.60 4.87 16.49
C VAL A 102 6.14 3.63 15.79
N TRP A 103 6.94 3.85 14.74
CA TRP A 103 7.63 2.78 14.04
C TRP A 103 8.51 1.96 14.97
N ARG A 104 8.42 0.64 14.85
CA ARG A 104 9.25 -0.30 15.61
C ARG A 104 9.72 -1.40 14.69
N CYS A 105 11.02 -1.69 14.71
CA CYS A 105 11.57 -2.87 14.05
C CYS A 105 11.17 -4.13 14.86
N SER A 106 10.43 -5.04 14.22
CA SER A 106 9.88 -6.22 14.88
C SER A 106 10.34 -7.49 14.16
N SER A 107 10.73 -8.51 14.93
CA SER A 107 11.06 -9.83 14.41
C SER A 107 9.91 -10.41 13.59
N ASN A 108 10.20 -10.99 12.42
CA ASN A 108 9.21 -11.58 11.51
C ASN A 108 8.39 -12.73 12.13
N LEU A 109 8.85 -13.28 13.26
CA LEU A 109 8.14 -14.32 14.03
C LEU A 109 7.04 -13.76 14.94
N ALA A 110 7.06 -12.45 15.24
CA ALA A 110 6.00 -11.81 16.02
C ALA A 110 4.68 -11.84 15.26
N LYS A 111 3.55 -11.74 15.97
CA LYS A 111 2.22 -11.73 15.35
C LYS A 111 1.56 -10.37 15.47
N TYR A 112 1.22 -9.76 14.33
CA TYR A 112 0.50 -8.49 14.25
C TYR A 112 -0.60 -8.58 13.18
N PRO A 113 -1.67 -7.78 13.29
CA PRO A 113 -2.61 -7.56 12.19
C PRO A 113 -1.92 -6.99 10.95
N VAL A 114 -2.57 -7.10 9.80
CA VAL A 114 -2.04 -6.66 8.50
C VAL A 114 -3.02 -5.72 7.80
N ARG A 115 -2.47 -4.70 7.15
CA ARG A 115 -3.15 -3.88 6.14
C ARG A 115 -2.57 -4.26 4.78
N CYS A 116 -3.43 -4.61 3.82
CA CYS A 116 -3.01 -4.90 2.46
C CYS A 116 -3.27 -3.69 1.58
N CYS A 117 -2.26 -3.28 0.82
CA CYS A 117 -2.33 -2.19 -0.13
C CYS A 117 -2.22 -2.73 -1.57
N ALA A 118 -2.90 -2.07 -2.49
CA ALA A 118 -2.80 -2.30 -3.93
C ALA A 118 -2.62 -0.96 -4.65
N ASP A 119 -1.92 -1.00 -5.78
CA ASP A 119 -1.56 0.16 -6.57
C ASP A 119 -2.62 0.41 -7.67
N PHE A 120 -2.74 1.65 -8.13
CA PHE A 120 -3.68 2.02 -9.19
C PHE A 120 -3.20 1.59 -10.58
N GLU A 121 -1.89 1.59 -10.82
CA GLU A 121 -1.32 1.16 -12.09
C GLU A 121 -0.94 -0.32 -12.08
N ASN A 122 -1.58 -1.09 -12.96
CA ASN A 122 -1.06 -2.39 -13.38
C ASN A 122 0.19 -2.16 -14.25
N VAL A 123 1.39 -2.25 -13.67
CA VAL A 123 2.66 -2.26 -14.43
C VAL A 123 2.72 -3.44 -15.44
N ILE A 124 1.79 -4.40 -15.35
CA ILE A 124 1.65 -5.53 -16.27
C ILE A 124 0.91 -5.19 -17.59
N ARG A 125 0.33 -3.98 -17.74
CA ARG A 125 -0.24 -3.54 -19.06
C ARG A 125 0.69 -2.68 -19.91
N THR A 126 1.82 -2.20 -19.37
CA THR A 126 2.78 -1.38 -20.13
C THR A 126 3.91 -2.18 -20.76
N GLN A 127 4.12 -3.44 -20.37
CA GLN A 127 5.06 -4.36 -21.04
C GLN A 127 4.49 -4.99 -22.33
N GLY A 128 3.45 -4.37 -22.91
CA GLY A 128 2.88 -4.71 -24.22
C GLY A 128 2.32 -3.52 -24.99
N ARG A 129 2.44 -2.29 -24.47
CA ARG A 129 2.08 -1.07 -25.19
C ARG A 129 3.21 -0.07 -25.05
N ASN A 130 3.94 0.07 -26.16
CA ASN A 130 4.88 1.14 -26.48
C ASN A 130 4.58 2.41 -25.66
N GLN A 131 5.41 2.71 -24.67
CA GLN A 131 5.32 3.97 -23.92
C GLN A 131 5.80 5.11 -24.82
N THR A 132 4.92 5.63 -25.67
CA THR A 132 5.05 7.02 -26.12
C THR A 132 4.58 7.90 -24.97
N ILE A 133 5.54 8.48 -24.27
CA ILE A 133 5.34 9.60 -23.34
C ILE A 133 4.52 10.68 -24.08
N PRO A 134 3.36 11.13 -23.58
CA PRO A 134 2.75 12.33 -24.12
C PRO A 134 3.61 13.51 -23.72
N ASN A 135 4.31 14.09 -24.68
CA ASN A 135 4.95 15.39 -24.54
C ASN A 135 3.95 16.37 -23.93
N SER A 136 4.22 16.86 -22.71
CA SER A 136 3.52 18.02 -22.19
C SER A 136 4.01 19.28 -22.93
N PRO A 137 3.12 20.21 -23.32
CA PRO A 137 3.48 21.39 -24.09
C PRO A 137 3.70 22.60 -23.19
N LEU A 138 4.95 23.01 -22.99
CA LEU A 138 5.37 24.34 -22.54
C LEU A 138 6.77 24.56 -23.15
N THR A 139 7.12 25.56 -23.96
CA THR A 139 6.56 26.87 -24.29
C THR A 139 7.25 27.35 -25.57
N GLN A 140 6.56 28.15 -26.38
CA GLN A 140 7.09 28.80 -27.58
C GLN A 140 8.20 29.82 -27.26
N GLY A 141 9.15 29.96 -28.18
CA GLY A 141 9.82 31.23 -28.49
C GLY A 141 11.30 31.34 -28.04
N LEU A 142 12.24 31.26 -28.98
CA LEU A 142 12.75 32.44 -29.70
C LEU A 142 13.66 32.00 -30.85
N SER A 143 13.35 32.50 -32.04
CA SER A 143 14.25 32.53 -33.19
C SER A 143 15.33 33.58 -32.93
N LEU A 144 16.60 33.26 -33.19
CA LEU A 144 17.55 34.25 -33.69
C LEU A 144 18.66 33.54 -34.49
N LEU A 145 18.57 33.70 -35.80
CA LEU A 145 19.71 33.70 -36.72
C LEU A 145 20.69 34.79 -36.26
N ILE A 146 21.96 34.42 -36.00
CA ILE A 146 23.18 34.95 -36.65
C ILE A 146 24.23 33.83 -36.60
#